data_AF-A0A7Z9NR70-F1
#
_entry.id   AF-A0A7Z9NR70-F1
#
_cell.length_a   1.000
_cell.length_b   1.000
_cell.length_c   1.000
_cell.angle_alpha   90.00
_cell.angle_beta   90.00
_cell.angle_gamma   90.00
#
_symmetry.space_group_name_H-M   'P 1'
#
loop_
_entity.id
_entity.type
_entity.pdbx_description
1 polymer ?
#
loop_
_entity_poly.entity_id
_entity_poly.type
_entity_poly.pdbx_seq_one_letter_code
_entity_poly.pdbx_strand_id
1 'polypeptide(L)'
;MKHFRKYCFGLLIFSGLAVMAFAGGGAAETLPFPTPLDAYGDADLIKRGEIMAVLSNRVGHSPFNLFVSLIFLFAIIHTFFAGKFTGIAEKMEHMHADQMRAEGKSEEDIEHNPPVLSEMLHFFGEVEAIFGIWVLALAAVTISFFDWNTFKNYIAYTVNYTEPMFVVVIMALASTRPIMQLAKRIMGIFASLGKHSPGAWWLSILTLAPLLGSFITEPAAMTIGAMLLAEQFYRLKPSSKLAYATIGILFVNVSVGGTITHFAAPPVLMVASPWGWTLSFMAINFGWKALLGIVISNILYFMIFKNEFAQLATLSGSGVTAEKNVEQAEDPVPIWITFVHILFMGWTVLNAHYPPIFIGGFLFFLGFALATKAHQSHVSLKSPLLVGFFLAGLVTHGGMQAWWIAPVLGSLGDIPLMLTAAVLTAFNDNAAITFLSTLVPEFSISAKYAVVAGAVTGGGLTVIANAPNPAGQSILSKFFPGGVSPAKLLLGALIPTIILGLVFMAVPQEVHDPQKLENNTAVVSE
;
A
#
# COMPACT_ATOMS: atom_id res chain seq x y z
N MET A 1 16.83 -41.30 13.77
CA MET A 1 15.37 -41.45 14.04
C MET A 1 14.64 -40.19 14.55
N LYS A 2 15.32 -39.14 15.06
CA LYS A 2 14.66 -37.87 15.50
C LYS A 2 14.32 -36.87 14.37
N HIS A 3 14.90 -37.01 13.18
CA HIS A 3 14.63 -36.12 12.03
C HIS A 3 13.38 -36.51 11.22
N PHE A 4 13.00 -37.79 11.21
CA PHE A 4 11.82 -38.27 10.45
C PHE A 4 10.49 -37.76 11.03
N ARG A 5 10.43 -37.52 12.35
CA ARG A 5 9.22 -37.06 13.04
C ARG A 5 8.91 -35.56 12.86
N LYS A 6 9.90 -34.75 12.45
CA LYS A 6 9.74 -33.30 12.23
C LYS A 6 9.21 -32.97 10.83
N TYR A 7 9.60 -33.73 9.81
CA TYR A 7 9.07 -33.57 8.46
C TYR A 7 7.62 -34.05 8.32
N CYS A 8 7.20 -35.04 9.12
CA CYS A 8 5.80 -35.52 9.13
C CYS A 8 4.79 -34.48 9.65
N PHE A 9 5.19 -33.49 10.47
CA PHE A 9 4.24 -32.50 11.01
C PHE A 9 3.86 -31.45 9.95
N GLY A 10 4.82 -31.03 9.11
CA GLY A 10 4.53 -30.22 7.92
C GLY A 10 3.74 -31.01 6.88
N LEU A 11 4.07 -32.28 6.70
CA LEU A 11 3.32 -33.19 5.82
C LEU A 11 1.88 -33.42 6.31
N LEU A 12 1.57 -33.39 7.61
CA LEU A 12 0.22 -33.59 8.15
C LEU A 12 -0.71 -32.38 7.91
N ILE A 13 -0.20 -31.16 7.99
CA ILE A 13 -0.97 -29.94 7.69
C ILE A 13 -1.24 -29.83 6.17
N PHE A 14 -0.22 -30.12 5.34
CA PHE A 14 -0.38 -30.10 3.88
C PHE A 14 -1.15 -31.32 3.33
N SER A 15 -1.04 -32.50 3.95
CA SER A 15 -1.84 -33.68 3.56
C SER A 15 -3.29 -33.57 4.02
N GLY A 16 -3.58 -32.89 5.15
CA GLY A 16 -4.96 -32.58 5.54
C GLY A 16 -5.67 -31.70 4.51
N LEU A 17 -4.98 -30.68 3.98
CA LEU A 17 -5.49 -29.84 2.88
C LEU A 17 -5.62 -30.61 1.56
N ALA A 18 -4.65 -31.46 1.23
CA ALA A 18 -4.69 -32.27 0.00
C ALA A 18 -5.79 -33.35 0.01
N VAL A 19 -6.06 -33.97 1.16
CA VAL A 19 -7.14 -34.96 1.32
C VAL A 19 -8.52 -34.29 1.24
N MET A 20 -8.67 -33.08 1.78
CA MET A 20 -9.89 -32.27 1.65
C MET A 20 -10.14 -31.80 0.20
N ALA A 21 -9.07 -31.51 -0.56
CA ALA A 21 -9.17 -31.11 -1.96
C ALA A 21 -9.66 -32.24 -2.89
N PHE A 22 -9.41 -33.52 -2.55
CA PHE A 22 -9.88 -34.67 -3.33
C PHE A 22 -11.29 -35.14 -2.96
N ALA A 23 -11.81 -34.78 -1.78
CA ALA A 23 -13.13 -35.23 -1.30
C ALA A 23 -14.31 -34.34 -1.75
N GLY A 24 -14.05 -33.12 -2.22
CA GLY A 24 -15.06 -32.13 -2.61
C GLY A 24 -15.66 -32.30 -4.02
N GLY A 25 -15.81 -33.52 -4.53
CA GLY A 25 -16.31 -33.80 -5.89
C GLY A 25 -17.83 -33.80 -6.06
N GLY A 26 -18.59 -33.16 -5.16
CA GLY A 26 -20.05 -33.09 -5.23
C GLY A 26 -20.53 -31.80 -5.88
N ALA A 27 -21.49 -31.91 -6.82
CA ALA A 27 -22.20 -30.76 -7.38
C ALA A 27 -23.09 -30.12 -6.30
N ALA A 28 -22.54 -29.18 -5.54
CA ALA A 28 -23.32 -28.28 -4.69
C ALA A 28 -23.82 -27.11 -5.56
N GLU A 29 -25.08 -26.70 -5.35
CA GLU A 29 -25.60 -25.45 -5.93
C GLU A 29 -24.63 -24.32 -5.60
N THR A 30 -24.16 -23.61 -6.64
CA THR A 30 -23.22 -22.50 -6.50
C THR A 30 -23.96 -21.30 -5.91
N LEU A 31 -24.11 -21.27 -4.59
CA LEU A 31 -24.53 -20.07 -3.89
C LEU A 31 -23.47 -18.98 -4.09
N PRO A 32 -23.87 -17.73 -4.38
CA PRO A 32 -22.93 -16.64 -4.55
C PRO A 32 -22.13 -16.40 -3.26
N PHE A 33 -20.80 -16.35 -3.39
CA PHE A 33 -19.87 -16.22 -2.28
C PHE A 33 -18.84 -15.10 -2.54
N PRO A 34 -18.62 -14.16 -1.61
CA PRO A 34 -19.34 -13.97 -0.35
C PRO A 34 -20.84 -13.68 -0.55
N THR A 35 -21.63 -13.84 0.52
CA THR A 35 -23.07 -13.56 0.50
C THR A 35 -23.34 -12.12 0.03
N PRO A 36 -24.06 -11.92 -1.09
CA PRO A 36 -24.38 -10.60 -1.62
C PRO A 36 -25.13 -9.71 -0.62
N LEU A 37 -24.94 -8.38 -0.69
CA LEU A 37 -25.50 -7.45 0.29
C LEU A 37 -27.04 -7.37 0.26
N ASP A 38 -27.65 -7.59 -0.90
CA ASP A 38 -29.09 -7.62 -1.13
C ASP A 38 -29.75 -8.90 -0.60
N ALA A 39 -28.98 -9.98 -0.46
CA ALA A 39 -29.46 -11.27 0.04
C ALA A 39 -29.83 -11.26 1.54
N TYR A 40 -29.41 -10.24 2.32
CA TYR A 40 -29.69 -10.16 3.77
C TYR A 40 -31.09 -9.65 4.11
N GLY A 41 -31.84 -9.08 3.16
CA GLY A 41 -33.20 -8.62 3.38
C GLY A 41 -33.35 -7.51 4.44
N ASP A 42 -32.30 -6.71 4.67
CA ASP A 42 -32.23 -5.71 5.75
C ASP A 42 -32.40 -4.25 5.31
N ALA A 43 -32.93 -4.03 4.10
CA ALA A 43 -33.13 -2.70 3.55
C ALA A 43 -33.96 -1.77 4.47
N ASP A 44 -34.98 -2.31 5.14
CA ASP A 44 -35.81 -1.55 6.08
C ASP A 44 -35.09 -1.21 7.38
N LEU A 45 -34.16 -2.05 7.83
CA LEU A 45 -33.33 -1.79 9.02
C LEU A 45 -32.29 -0.71 8.71
N ILE A 46 -31.69 -0.75 7.51
CA ILE A 46 -30.76 0.27 7.02
C ILE A 46 -31.47 1.64 6.94
N LYS A 47 -32.67 1.69 6.38
CA LYS A 47 -33.47 2.94 6.28
C LYS A 47 -33.80 3.55 7.64
N ARG A 48 -33.96 2.73 8.69
CA ARG A 48 -34.20 3.19 10.07
C ARG A 48 -32.92 3.62 10.79
N GLY A 49 -31.74 3.39 10.21
CA GLY A 49 -30.46 3.66 10.85
C GLY A 49 -30.11 2.70 11.98
N GLU A 50 -30.78 1.53 12.06
CA GLU A 50 -30.59 0.55 13.13
C GLU A 50 -29.39 -0.37 12.84
N ILE A 51 -28.18 0.20 12.79
CA ILE A 51 -26.95 -0.52 12.37
C ILE A 51 -26.73 -1.79 13.19
N MET A 52 -26.92 -1.75 14.51
CA MET A 52 -26.73 -2.94 15.35
C MET A 52 -27.72 -4.06 15.01
N ALA A 53 -28.96 -3.73 14.63
CA ALA A 53 -29.95 -4.69 14.19
C ALA A 53 -29.57 -5.27 12.81
N VAL A 54 -29.07 -4.44 11.89
CA VAL A 54 -28.51 -4.87 10.59
C VAL A 54 -27.38 -5.88 10.82
N LEU A 55 -26.38 -5.53 11.63
CA LEU A 55 -25.24 -6.41 11.89
C LEU A 55 -25.66 -7.72 12.54
N SER A 56 -26.57 -7.66 13.53
CA SER A 56 -27.11 -8.85 14.17
C SER A 56 -27.88 -9.75 13.19
N ASN A 57 -28.66 -9.17 12.28
CA ASN A 57 -29.37 -9.90 11.22
C ASN A 57 -28.38 -10.59 10.27
N ARG A 58 -27.35 -9.88 9.80
CA ARG A 58 -26.34 -10.43 8.87
C ARG A 58 -25.50 -11.56 9.49
N VAL A 59 -25.16 -11.45 10.78
CA VAL A 59 -24.47 -12.54 11.51
C VAL A 59 -25.40 -13.72 11.73
N GLY A 60 -26.68 -13.48 12.02
CA GLY A 60 -27.68 -14.55 12.12
C GLY A 60 -27.89 -15.30 10.79
N HIS A 61 -27.87 -14.57 9.68
CA HIS A 61 -28.02 -15.12 8.33
C HIS A 61 -26.76 -15.90 7.87
N SER A 62 -25.58 -15.38 8.17
CA SER A 62 -24.30 -16.02 7.83
C SER A 62 -23.28 -15.86 8.96
N PRO A 63 -23.18 -16.85 9.88
CA PRO A 63 -22.21 -16.80 10.97
C PRO A 63 -20.75 -16.72 10.48
N PHE A 64 -20.49 -17.21 9.26
CA PHE A 64 -19.20 -17.09 8.58
C PHE A 64 -18.65 -15.66 8.60
N ASN A 65 -19.50 -14.66 8.39
CA ASN A 65 -19.15 -13.24 8.41
C ASN A 65 -18.36 -12.82 9.66
N LEU A 66 -18.78 -13.31 10.83
CA LEU A 66 -18.12 -13.01 12.10
C LEU A 66 -16.69 -13.60 12.14
N PHE A 67 -16.53 -14.86 11.72
CA PHE A 67 -15.23 -15.52 11.72
C PHE A 67 -14.24 -14.85 10.78
N VAL A 68 -14.69 -14.43 9.60
CA VAL A 68 -13.81 -13.74 8.64
C VAL A 68 -13.43 -12.35 9.14
N SER A 69 -14.34 -11.63 9.80
CA SER A 69 -14.00 -10.36 10.44
C SER A 69 -13.03 -10.52 11.62
N LEU A 70 -13.14 -11.61 12.40
CA LEU A 70 -12.17 -11.92 13.46
C LEU A 70 -10.79 -12.27 12.90
N ILE A 71 -10.72 -13.06 11.82
CA ILE A 71 -9.47 -13.37 11.11
C ILE A 71 -8.80 -12.09 10.62
N PHE A 72 -9.58 -11.22 9.99
CA PHE A 72 -9.09 -9.93 9.51
C PHE A 72 -8.59 -9.04 10.64
N LEU A 73 -9.32 -8.96 11.76
CA LEU A 73 -8.90 -8.24 12.95
C LEU A 73 -7.59 -8.80 13.52
N PHE A 74 -7.42 -10.12 13.57
CA PHE A 74 -6.17 -10.71 14.04
C PHE A 74 -5.00 -10.48 13.07
N ALA A 75 -5.24 -10.40 11.75
CA ALA A 75 -4.23 -9.99 10.78
C ALA A 75 -3.76 -8.54 11.02
N ILE A 76 -4.70 -7.64 11.27
CA ILE A 76 -4.40 -6.24 11.63
C ILE A 76 -3.58 -6.20 12.93
N ILE A 77 -4.03 -6.88 13.98
CA ILE A 77 -3.31 -6.94 15.27
C ILE A 77 -1.91 -7.52 15.06
N HIS A 78 -1.78 -8.61 14.30
CA HIS A 78 -0.49 -9.23 14.00
C HIS A 78 0.47 -8.23 13.35
N THR A 79 0.00 -7.39 12.43
CA THR A 79 0.80 -6.34 11.77
C THR A 79 1.42 -5.37 12.77
N PHE A 80 0.69 -4.99 13.83
CA PHE A 80 1.23 -4.12 14.87
C PHE A 80 2.25 -4.80 15.79
N PHE A 81 2.31 -6.13 15.79
CA PHE A 81 3.27 -6.93 16.57
C PHE A 81 4.46 -7.42 15.74
N ALA A 82 4.47 -7.20 14.43
CA ALA A 82 5.51 -7.64 13.49
C ALA A 82 6.95 -7.28 13.96
N GLY A 83 7.16 -6.06 14.43
CA GLY A 83 8.46 -5.62 14.95
C GLY A 83 8.93 -6.41 16.19
N LYS A 84 8.01 -6.91 17.01
CA LYS A 84 8.36 -7.79 18.15
C LYS A 84 8.83 -9.16 17.67
N PHE A 85 8.18 -9.73 16.65
CA PHE A 85 8.62 -10.99 16.06
C PHE A 85 10.03 -10.86 15.47
N THR A 86 10.29 -9.77 14.75
CA THR A 86 11.61 -9.45 14.19
C THR A 86 12.66 -9.34 15.30
N GLY A 87 12.39 -8.59 16.38
CA GLY A 87 13.35 -8.47 17.49
C GLY A 87 13.61 -9.79 18.25
N ILE A 88 12.62 -10.70 18.29
CA ILE A 88 12.83 -12.05 18.85
C ILE A 88 13.69 -12.89 17.90
N ALA A 89 13.47 -12.77 16.58
CA ALA A 89 14.26 -13.44 15.56
C ALA A 89 15.72 -13.00 15.63
N GLU A 90 16.00 -11.69 15.60
CA GLU A 90 17.36 -11.13 15.72
C GLU A 90 18.06 -11.61 16.99
N LYS A 91 17.35 -11.62 18.14
CA LYS A 91 17.93 -12.12 19.39
C LYS A 91 18.29 -13.61 19.30
N MET A 92 17.46 -14.41 18.62
CA MET A 92 17.71 -15.84 18.43
C MET A 92 18.89 -16.08 17.48
N GLU A 93 18.98 -15.30 16.41
CA GLU A 93 20.09 -15.32 15.46
C GLU A 93 21.41 -14.96 16.15
N HIS A 94 21.45 -13.88 16.93
CA HIS A 94 22.63 -13.51 17.72
C HIS A 94 23.05 -14.61 18.69
N MET A 95 22.10 -15.19 19.43
CA MET A 95 22.40 -16.29 20.35
C MET A 95 22.94 -17.54 19.62
N HIS A 96 22.44 -17.83 18.41
CA HIS A 96 22.92 -18.95 17.61
C HIS A 96 24.31 -18.69 17.02
N ALA A 97 24.54 -17.47 16.51
CA ALA A 97 25.83 -17.04 16.03
C ALA A 97 26.89 -17.14 17.14
N ASP A 98 26.58 -16.68 18.36
CA ASP A 98 27.49 -16.76 19.50
C ASP A 98 27.79 -18.22 19.89
N GLN A 99 26.81 -19.11 19.83
CA GLN A 99 27.01 -20.55 20.06
C GLN A 99 27.91 -21.18 18.99
N MET A 100 27.69 -20.88 17.71
CA MET A 100 28.50 -21.41 16.62
C MET A 100 29.92 -20.85 16.62
N ARG A 101 30.11 -19.57 16.99
CA ARG A 101 31.44 -19.00 17.24
C ARG A 101 32.15 -19.72 18.38
N ALA A 102 31.44 -20.03 19.47
CA ALA A 102 32.00 -20.79 20.59
C ALA A 102 32.37 -22.24 20.21
N GLU A 103 31.67 -22.81 19.22
CA GLU A 103 32.00 -24.12 18.61
C GLU A 103 33.17 -24.05 17.61
N GLY A 104 33.75 -22.87 17.36
CA GLY A 104 34.88 -22.67 16.47
C GLY A 104 34.52 -22.67 14.97
N LYS A 105 33.25 -22.45 14.62
CA LYS A 105 32.81 -22.38 13.22
C LYS A 105 33.20 -21.04 12.60
N SER A 106 33.38 -21.04 11.27
CA SER A 106 33.71 -19.82 10.53
C SER A 106 32.51 -18.86 10.45
N GLU A 107 32.75 -17.56 10.23
CA GLU A 107 31.66 -16.59 10.01
C GLU A 107 30.82 -16.95 8.77
N GLU A 108 31.43 -17.52 7.74
CA GLU A 108 30.73 -17.99 6.54
C GLU A 108 29.77 -19.15 6.86
N ASP A 109 30.18 -20.10 7.72
CA ASP A 109 29.30 -21.18 8.18
C ASP A 109 28.13 -20.66 9.01
N ILE A 110 28.35 -19.61 9.81
CA ILE A 110 27.31 -18.99 10.64
C ILE A 110 26.25 -18.32 9.76
N GLU A 111 26.69 -17.55 8.76
CA GLU A 111 25.80 -16.84 7.85
C GLU A 111 24.93 -17.81 7.01
N HIS A 112 25.48 -18.97 6.62
CA HIS A 112 24.77 -19.96 5.83
C HIS A 112 23.88 -20.91 6.64
N ASN A 113 23.93 -20.88 7.98
CA ASN A 113 23.14 -21.76 8.84
C ASN A 113 22.31 -21.00 9.87
N PRO A 114 21.41 -20.10 9.44
CA PRO A 114 20.49 -19.45 10.37
C PRO A 114 19.53 -20.47 11.01
N PRO A 115 19.12 -20.29 12.28
CA PRO A 115 18.10 -21.14 12.88
C PRO A 115 16.80 -21.05 12.09
N VAL A 116 16.24 -22.19 11.69
CA VAL A 116 14.95 -22.25 10.97
C VAL A 116 13.83 -21.51 11.72
N LEU A 117 13.82 -21.58 13.06
CA LEU A 117 12.84 -20.86 13.87
C LEU A 117 13.07 -19.33 13.81
N SER A 118 14.30 -18.87 13.68
CA SER A 118 14.62 -17.45 13.47
C SER A 118 14.09 -16.98 12.13
N GLU A 119 14.36 -17.73 11.05
CA GLU A 119 13.84 -17.43 9.72
C GLU A 119 12.31 -17.40 9.67
N MET A 120 11.66 -18.37 10.33
CA MET A 120 10.21 -18.35 10.47
C MET A 120 9.73 -17.10 11.22
N LEU A 121 10.37 -16.74 12.34
CA LEU A 121 10.01 -15.54 13.11
C LEU A 121 10.27 -14.25 12.32
N HIS A 122 11.32 -14.20 11.49
CA HIS A 122 11.54 -13.10 10.53
C HIS A 122 10.38 -13.02 9.55
N PHE A 123 9.97 -14.15 8.95
CA PHE A 123 8.84 -14.17 8.03
C PHE A 123 7.51 -13.76 8.70
N PHE A 124 7.25 -14.19 9.94
CA PHE A 124 6.12 -13.69 10.74
C PHE A 124 6.26 -12.21 11.13
N GLY A 125 7.49 -11.68 11.15
CA GLY A 125 7.81 -10.29 11.44
C GLY A 125 7.84 -9.36 10.22
N GLU A 126 7.82 -9.90 9.00
CA GLU A 126 7.70 -9.12 7.76
C GLU A 126 6.25 -8.65 7.60
N VAL A 127 6.01 -7.34 7.73
CA VAL A 127 4.65 -6.76 7.63
C VAL A 127 3.99 -7.10 6.29
N GLU A 128 4.80 -7.24 5.24
CA GLU A 128 4.37 -7.58 3.90
C GLU A 128 3.84 -9.03 3.79
N ALA A 129 4.28 -9.94 4.66
CA ALA A 129 3.85 -11.34 4.63
C ALA A 129 2.55 -11.62 5.40
N ILE A 130 2.20 -10.75 6.36
CA ILE A 130 1.20 -11.03 7.38
C ILE A 130 -0.17 -11.36 6.80
N PHE A 131 -0.74 -10.48 5.95
CA PHE A 131 -2.06 -10.74 5.38
C PHE A 131 -2.09 -12.00 4.51
N GLY A 132 -1.01 -12.25 3.77
CA GLY A 132 -0.83 -13.47 2.98
C GLY A 132 -0.78 -14.73 3.85
N ILE A 133 -0.09 -14.69 4.99
CA ILE A 133 -0.10 -15.79 5.97
C ILE A 133 -1.53 -16.05 6.48
N TRP A 134 -2.28 -14.99 6.80
CA TRP A 134 -3.66 -15.10 7.30
C TRP A 134 -4.66 -15.60 6.25
N VAL A 135 -4.33 -15.62 4.96
CA VAL A 135 -5.15 -16.31 3.94
C VAL A 135 -5.26 -17.81 4.25
N LEU A 136 -4.27 -18.43 4.91
CA LEU A 136 -4.35 -19.83 5.34
C LEU A 136 -5.46 -20.05 6.38
N ALA A 137 -5.65 -19.10 7.30
CA ALA A 137 -6.73 -19.17 8.28
C ALA A 137 -8.09 -18.94 7.60
N LEU A 138 -8.17 -18.01 6.65
CA LEU A 138 -9.36 -17.79 5.84
C LEU A 138 -9.73 -19.04 5.03
N ALA A 139 -8.75 -19.70 4.43
CA ALA A 139 -8.94 -20.96 3.72
C ALA A 139 -9.51 -22.04 4.64
N ALA A 140 -8.92 -22.22 5.83
CA ALA A 140 -9.39 -23.20 6.81
C ALA A 140 -10.85 -22.95 7.22
N VAL A 141 -11.24 -21.71 7.51
CA VAL A 141 -12.62 -21.37 7.88
C VAL A 141 -13.57 -21.52 6.69
N THR A 142 -13.19 -21.08 5.49
CA THR A 142 -14.03 -21.21 4.30
C THR A 142 -14.30 -22.67 3.95
N ILE A 143 -13.26 -23.52 3.98
CA ILE A 143 -13.38 -24.96 3.72
C ILE A 143 -14.22 -25.64 4.80
N SER A 144 -14.18 -25.16 6.05
CA SER A 144 -14.95 -25.75 7.16
C SER A 144 -16.44 -25.39 7.13
N PHE A 145 -16.79 -24.17 6.70
CA PHE A 145 -18.18 -23.72 6.57
C PHE A 145 -18.83 -24.17 5.26
N PHE A 146 -18.04 -24.21 4.19
CA PHE A 146 -18.46 -24.56 2.84
C PHE A 146 -17.63 -25.77 2.37
N ASP A 147 -16.66 -25.54 1.47
CA ASP A 147 -15.83 -26.59 0.87
C ASP A 147 -14.63 -26.00 0.12
N TRP A 148 -13.75 -26.86 -0.40
CA TRP A 148 -12.57 -26.46 -1.19
C TRP A 148 -12.92 -25.74 -2.50
N ASN A 149 -13.99 -26.14 -3.20
CA ASN A 149 -14.37 -25.48 -4.44
C ASN A 149 -14.88 -24.06 -4.17
N THR A 150 -15.62 -23.82 -3.08
CA THR A 150 -16.01 -22.48 -2.68
C THR A 150 -14.78 -21.58 -2.47
N PHE A 151 -13.80 -22.04 -1.69
CA PHE A 151 -12.55 -21.28 -1.49
C PHE A 151 -11.77 -21.08 -2.80
N LYS A 152 -11.61 -22.14 -3.59
CA LYS A 152 -10.91 -22.09 -4.88
C LYS A 152 -11.58 -21.13 -5.86
N ASN A 153 -12.91 -21.16 -5.97
CA ASN A 153 -13.65 -20.29 -6.87
C ASN A 153 -13.57 -18.84 -6.42
N TYR A 154 -13.63 -18.59 -5.10
CA TYR A 154 -13.41 -17.26 -4.54
C TYR A 154 -12.05 -16.69 -4.96
N ILE A 155 -10.97 -17.44 -4.70
CA ILE A 155 -9.61 -17.02 -5.04
C ILE A 155 -9.43 -16.88 -6.56
N ALA A 156 -9.88 -17.85 -7.36
CA ALA A 156 -9.57 -17.88 -8.79
C ALA A 156 -10.41 -16.95 -9.65
N TYR A 157 -11.67 -16.69 -9.27
CA TYR A 157 -12.65 -16.01 -10.11
C TYR A 157 -13.29 -14.77 -9.47
N THR A 158 -13.35 -14.69 -8.13
CA THR A 158 -13.99 -13.56 -7.44
C THR A 158 -12.98 -12.47 -7.05
N VAL A 159 -11.81 -12.85 -6.54
CA VAL A 159 -10.79 -11.89 -6.11
C VAL A 159 -10.06 -11.29 -7.32
N ASN A 160 -9.98 -9.96 -7.38
CA ASN A 160 -9.25 -9.26 -8.43
C ASN A 160 -7.79 -9.00 -8.03
N TYR A 161 -6.86 -9.76 -8.61
CA TYR A 161 -5.41 -9.60 -8.37
C TYR A 161 -4.70 -8.63 -9.33
N THR A 162 -5.45 -7.90 -10.17
CA THR A 162 -4.88 -6.95 -11.14
C THR A 162 -3.97 -5.94 -10.47
N GLU A 163 -4.44 -5.35 -9.37
CA GLU A 163 -3.68 -4.34 -8.63
C GLU A 163 -2.42 -4.91 -7.95
N PRO A 164 -2.48 -6.00 -7.15
CA PRO A 164 -1.28 -6.65 -6.62
C PRO A 164 -0.22 -6.94 -7.70
N MET A 165 -0.63 -7.47 -8.86
CA MET A 165 0.28 -7.77 -9.97
C MET A 165 0.86 -6.48 -10.59
N PHE A 166 0.04 -5.46 -10.76
CA PHE A 166 0.46 -4.16 -11.27
C PHE A 166 1.50 -3.49 -10.35
N VAL A 167 1.27 -3.52 -9.04
CA VAL A 167 2.19 -2.97 -8.02
C VAL A 167 3.56 -3.63 -8.11
N VAL A 168 3.62 -4.96 -8.22
CA VAL A 168 4.90 -5.70 -8.38
C VAL A 168 5.68 -5.17 -9.59
N VAL A 169 5.02 -5.08 -10.75
CA VAL A 169 5.65 -4.67 -12.01
C VAL A 169 6.11 -3.22 -11.94
N ILE A 170 5.23 -2.30 -11.52
CA ILE A 170 5.53 -0.87 -11.55
C ILE A 170 6.61 -0.50 -10.53
N MET A 171 6.63 -1.14 -9.35
CA MET A 171 7.71 -0.94 -8.37
C MET A 171 9.05 -1.49 -8.87
N ALA A 172 9.04 -2.66 -9.51
CA ALA A 172 10.25 -3.22 -10.12
C ALA A 172 10.83 -2.27 -11.18
N LEU A 173 9.98 -1.66 -12.03
CA LEU A 173 10.39 -0.66 -13.02
C LEU A 173 10.85 0.66 -12.37
N ALA A 174 10.12 1.15 -11.36
CA ALA A 174 10.40 2.43 -10.70
C ALA A 174 11.68 2.43 -9.84
N SER A 175 12.03 1.27 -9.28
CA SER A 175 13.25 1.09 -8.49
C SER A 175 14.53 0.95 -9.35
N THR A 176 14.40 0.93 -10.67
CA THR A 176 15.56 0.81 -11.57
C THR A 176 16.43 2.07 -11.53
N ARG A 177 17.74 1.87 -11.66
CA ARG A 177 18.73 2.96 -11.69
C ARG A 177 18.45 4.04 -12.74
N PRO A 178 18.06 3.72 -14.01
CA PRO A 178 17.76 4.72 -15.02
C PRO A 178 16.60 5.65 -14.62
N ILE A 179 15.53 5.08 -14.04
CA ILE A 179 14.37 5.85 -13.57
C ILE A 179 14.74 6.67 -12.32
N MET A 180 15.49 6.09 -11.39
CA MET A 180 15.96 6.78 -10.19
C MET A 180 16.84 8.00 -10.52
N GLN A 181 17.78 7.85 -11.46
CA GLN A 181 18.64 8.96 -11.90
C GLN A 181 17.84 10.06 -12.61
N LEU A 182 16.84 9.70 -13.42
CA LEU A 182 15.94 10.66 -14.04
C LEU A 182 15.16 11.45 -12.99
N ALA A 183 14.53 10.74 -12.04
CA ALA A 183 13.78 11.37 -10.96
C ALA A 183 14.67 12.30 -10.11
N LYS A 184 15.89 11.86 -9.79
CA LYS A 184 16.89 12.68 -9.09
C LYS A 184 17.22 13.95 -9.86
N ARG A 185 17.43 13.88 -11.19
CA ARG A 185 17.69 15.08 -12.01
C ARG A 185 16.50 16.04 -11.98
N ILE A 186 15.28 15.54 -12.16
CA ILE A 186 14.06 16.36 -12.15
C ILE A 186 13.90 17.07 -10.80
N MET A 187 13.97 16.33 -9.69
CA MET A 187 13.85 16.92 -8.35
C MET A 187 15.04 17.83 -8.00
N GLY A 188 16.23 17.52 -8.52
CA GLY A 188 17.42 18.36 -8.37
C GLY A 188 17.24 19.78 -8.91
N ILE A 189 16.48 19.96 -10.00
CA ILE A 189 16.14 21.28 -10.56
C ILE A 189 15.36 22.12 -9.55
N PHE A 190 14.47 21.51 -8.76
CA PHE A 190 13.71 22.23 -7.74
C PHE A 190 14.52 22.39 -6.44
N ALA A 191 15.31 21.39 -6.08
CA ALA A 191 16.23 21.48 -4.95
C ALA A 191 17.31 22.56 -5.15
N SER A 192 17.62 22.93 -6.40
CA SER A 192 18.59 24.00 -6.70
C SER A 192 18.14 25.37 -6.20
N LEU A 193 16.83 25.62 -6.07
CA LEU A 193 16.30 26.86 -5.47
C LEU A 193 16.80 27.06 -4.03
N GLY A 194 16.99 25.97 -3.29
CA GLY A 194 17.55 25.97 -1.93
C GLY A 194 19.01 25.50 -1.88
N LYS A 195 19.77 25.75 -2.95
CA LYS A 195 21.20 25.40 -3.10
C LYS A 195 21.52 23.93 -2.84
N HIS A 196 20.60 23.02 -3.18
CA HIS A 196 20.72 21.58 -2.92
C HIS A 196 20.93 21.24 -1.44
N SER A 197 20.47 22.09 -0.51
CA SER A 197 20.50 21.78 0.91
C SER A 197 19.62 20.55 1.22
N PRO A 198 19.86 19.82 2.32
CA PRO A 198 19.03 18.68 2.72
C PRO A 198 17.54 19.05 2.83
N GLY A 199 17.25 20.25 3.36
CA GLY A 199 15.89 20.77 3.44
C GLY A 199 15.25 21.07 2.07
N ALA A 200 16.04 21.54 1.09
CA ALA A 200 15.57 21.77 -0.28
C ALA A 200 15.25 20.47 -1.00
N TRP A 201 16.12 19.46 -0.86
CA TRP A 201 15.85 18.10 -1.34
C TRP A 201 14.61 17.51 -0.68
N TRP A 202 14.49 17.63 0.65
CA TRP A 202 13.34 17.16 1.41
C TRP A 202 12.02 17.76 0.90
N LEU A 203 11.95 19.09 0.73
CA LEU A 203 10.78 19.78 0.19
C LEU A 203 10.49 19.36 -1.26
N SER A 204 11.53 19.27 -2.09
CA SER A 204 11.38 18.85 -3.49
C SER A 204 10.82 17.44 -3.60
N ILE A 205 11.36 16.49 -2.83
CA ILE A 205 10.94 15.08 -2.89
C ILE A 205 9.51 14.93 -2.37
N LEU A 206 9.20 15.47 -1.19
CA LEU A 206 7.88 15.36 -0.57
C LEU A 206 6.79 16.16 -1.27
N THR A 207 7.13 17.03 -2.20
CA THR A 207 6.14 17.74 -3.03
C THR A 207 6.00 17.07 -4.39
N LEU A 208 7.11 16.88 -5.11
CA LEU A 208 7.06 16.43 -6.49
C LEU A 208 6.83 14.94 -6.64
N ALA A 209 7.46 14.08 -5.82
CA ALA A 209 7.27 12.64 -5.96
C ALA A 209 5.79 12.25 -5.76
N PRO A 210 5.10 12.74 -4.71
CA PRO A 210 3.66 12.51 -4.56
C PRO A 210 2.79 12.99 -5.72
N LEU A 211 3.05 14.19 -6.25
CA LEU A 211 2.30 14.75 -7.38
C LEU A 211 2.56 13.98 -8.68
N LEU A 212 3.79 13.50 -8.89
CA LEU A 212 4.11 12.60 -9.99
C LEU A 212 3.31 11.30 -9.89
N GLY A 213 2.90 10.88 -8.69
CA GLY A 213 2.02 9.75 -8.45
C GLY A 213 0.75 9.79 -9.30
N SER A 214 0.16 10.97 -9.53
CA SER A 214 -1.00 11.14 -10.42
C SER A 214 -0.72 10.87 -11.91
N PHE A 215 0.54 10.83 -12.34
CA PHE A 215 0.93 10.62 -13.73
C PHE A 215 1.58 9.26 -13.97
N ILE A 216 2.26 8.71 -12.95
CA ILE A 216 2.87 7.38 -13.02
C ILE A 216 2.04 6.34 -12.28
N THR A 217 1.87 6.47 -10.97
CA THR A 217 1.01 5.75 -10.01
C THR A 217 1.61 5.91 -8.61
N GLU A 218 0.81 5.69 -7.57
CA GLU A 218 1.26 5.83 -6.18
C GLU A 218 2.43 4.89 -5.79
N PRO A 219 2.44 3.59 -6.16
CA PRO A 219 3.55 2.69 -5.80
C PRO A 219 4.90 3.12 -6.38
N ALA A 220 4.90 3.61 -7.63
CA ALA A 220 6.09 4.12 -8.27
C ALA A 220 6.57 5.43 -7.62
N ALA A 221 5.65 6.36 -7.35
CA ALA A 221 5.95 7.61 -6.65
C ALA A 221 6.52 7.38 -5.25
N MET A 222 5.94 6.45 -4.48
CA MET A 222 6.45 6.06 -3.16
C MET A 222 7.86 5.48 -3.23
N THR A 223 8.09 4.56 -4.17
CA THR A 223 9.40 3.92 -4.35
C THR A 223 10.47 4.96 -4.65
N ILE A 224 10.22 5.85 -5.61
CA ILE A 224 11.13 6.94 -5.99
C ILE A 224 11.35 7.89 -4.81
N GLY A 225 10.27 8.34 -4.16
CA GLY A 225 10.33 9.27 -3.03
C GLY A 225 11.14 8.70 -1.86
N ALA A 226 10.87 7.44 -1.48
CA ALA A 226 11.56 6.75 -0.40
C ALA A 226 13.06 6.54 -0.71
N MET A 227 13.41 6.13 -1.94
CA MET A 227 14.81 5.94 -2.33
C MET A 227 15.59 7.27 -2.37
N LEU A 228 14.99 8.34 -2.87
CA LEU A 228 15.63 9.66 -2.86
C LEU A 228 15.75 10.24 -1.45
N LEU A 229 14.74 10.05 -0.59
CA LEU A 229 14.84 10.43 0.82
C LEU A 229 15.93 9.62 1.54
N ALA A 230 16.06 8.32 1.23
CA ALA A 230 17.12 7.48 1.78
C ALA A 230 18.51 8.07 1.47
N GLU A 231 18.72 8.47 0.22
CA GLU A 231 20.01 8.99 -0.25
C GLU A 231 20.30 10.43 0.23
N GLN A 232 19.33 11.33 0.09
CA GLN A 232 19.53 12.77 0.27
C GLN A 232 19.28 13.25 1.70
N PHE A 233 18.48 12.51 2.49
CA PHE A 233 18.01 12.96 3.80
C PHE A 233 18.35 11.96 4.91
N TYR A 234 17.87 10.71 4.86
CA TYR A 234 18.08 9.74 5.93
C TYR A 234 19.55 9.32 6.10
N ARG A 235 20.36 9.35 5.04
CA ARG A 235 21.82 9.15 5.11
C ARG A 235 22.50 10.09 6.11
N LEU A 236 21.95 11.30 6.31
CA LEU A 236 22.48 12.29 7.25
C LEU A 236 22.09 12.01 8.71
N LYS A 237 21.39 10.90 8.98
CA LYS A 237 20.98 10.45 10.32
C LYS A 237 20.18 11.52 11.09
N PRO A 238 19.01 11.96 10.56
CA PRO A 238 18.15 12.92 11.24
C PRO A 238 17.69 12.39 12.61
N SER A 239 17.19 13.28 13.46
CA SER A 239 16.59 12.88 14.74
C SER A 239 15.39 11.95 14.52
N SER A 240 15.10 11.11 15.50
CA SER A 240 13.94 10.21 15.42
C SER A 240 12.63 10.97 15.17
N LYS A 241 12.46 12.17 15.73
CA LYS A 241 11.26 13.00 15.50
C LYS A 241 11.13 13.40 14.04
N LEU A 242 12.18 13.96 13.45
CA LEU A 242 12.17 14.38 12.05
C LEU A 242 12.10 13.18 11.09
N ALA A 243 12.73 12.05 11.44
CA ALA A 243 12.66 10.80 10.69
C ALA A 243 11.22 10.26 10.58
N TYR A 244 10.49 10.18 11.70
CA TYR A 244 9.09 9.71 11.73
C TYR A 244 8.11 10.73 11.10
N ALA A 245 8.37 12.02 11.31
CA ALA A 245 7.65 13.11 10.65
C ALA A 245 7.75 13.01 9.11
N THR A 246 8.96 12.74 8.60
CA THR A 246 9.23 12.66 7.16
C THR A 246 8.52 11.47 6.51
N ILE A 247 8.61 10.27 7.09
CA ILE A 247 7.92 9.08 6.54
C ILE A 247 6.39 9.22 6.64
N GLY A 248 5.88 9.83 7.72
CA GLY A 248 4.44 10.09 7.86
C GLY A 248 3.92 11.07 6.80
N ILE A 249 4.65 12.16 6.53
CA ILE A 249 4.31 13.08 5.44
C ILE A 249 4.40 12.39 4.08
N LEU A 250 5.45 11.58 3.84
CA LEU A 250 5.58 10.86 2.58
C LEU A 250 4.35 9.99 2.30
N PHE A 251 3.90 9.22 3.30
CA PHE A 251 2.75 8.32 3.17
C PHE A 251 1.47 9.09 2.88
N VAL A 252 1.19 10.13 3.67
CA VAL A 252 0.00 10.97 3.48
C VAL A 252 0.03 11.67 2.13
N ASN A 253 1.16 12.29 1.76
CA ASN A 253 1.27 13.03 0.52
C ASN A 253 1.12 12.11 -0.69
N VAL A 254 1.75 10.92 -0.71
CA VAL A 254 1.59 9.97 -1.82
C VAL A 254 0.13 9.53 -1.97
N SER A 255 -0.54 9.24 -0.85
CA SER A 255 -1.94 8.81 -0.84
C SER A 255 -2.91 9.85 -1.41
N VAL A 256 -2.68 11.14 -1.17
CA VAL A 256 -3.51 12.21 -1.77
C VAL A 256 -2.99 12.69 -3.12
N GLY A 257 -1.68 12.54 -3.37
CA GLY A 257 -0.99 13.03 -4.55
C GLY A 257 -1.38 12.32 -5.84
N GLY A 258 -1.98 11.13 -5.75
CA GLY A 258 -2.56 10.37 -6.85
C GLY A 258 -3.94 10.83 -7.31
N THR A 259 -4.58 11.78 -6.61
CA THR A 259 -5.99 12.17 -6.85
C THR A 259 -6.19 13.22 -7.93
N ILE A 260 -5.15 13.68 -8.62
CA ILE A 260 -5.28 14.66 -9.71
C ILE A 260 -5.87 13.98 -10.95
N THR A 261 -5.57 12.70 -11.17
CA THR A 261 -6.11 11.92 -12.28
C THR A 261 -7.01 10.78 -11.83
N HIS A 262 -7.86 10.28 -12.73
CA HIS A 262 -8.87 9.25 -12.42
C HIS A 262 -8.34 7.82 -12.52
N PHE A 263 -7.08 7.62 -12.92
CA PHE A 263 -6.49 6.31 -13.19
C PHE A 263 -5.28 5.98 -12.31
N ALA A 264 -4.71 6.96 -11.62
CA ALA A 264 -3.40 6.80 -10.98
C ALA A 264 -3.45 6.30 -9.54
N ALA A 265 -4.50 6.66 -8.81
CA ALA A 265 -4.76 6.22 -7.44
C ALA A 265 -5.78 5.07 -7.47
N PRO A 266 -5.46 3.88 -6.91
CA PRO A 266 -6.43 2.80 -6.74
C PRO A 266 -7.79 3.23 -6.15
N PRO A 267 -7.86 4.03 -5.06
CA PRO A 267 -9.15 4.45 -4.51
C PRO A 267 -9.99 5.28 -5.48
N VAL A 268 -9.35 6.02 -6.38
CA VAL A 268 -10.05 6.80 -7.40
C VAL A 268 -10.48 5.89 -8.55
N LEU A 269 -9.64 4.94 -8.94
CA LEU A 269 -9.94 3.98 -10.00
C LEU A 269 -11.17 3.14 -9.66
N MET A 270 -11.30 2.70 -8.41
CA MET A 270 -12.43 1.89 -7.93
C MET A 270 -13.77 2.61 -8.07
N VAL A 271 -13.78 3.94 -8.05
CA VAL A 271 -15.00 4.75 -8.12
C VAL A 271 -15.19 5.46 -9.46
N ALA A 272 -14.13 5.58 -10.26
CA ALA A 272 -14.14 6.32 -11.51
C ALA A 272 -15.21 5.81 -12.49
N SER A 273 -15.22 4.50 -12.74
CA SER A 273 -16.23 3.90 -13.64
C SER A 273 -17.63 3.86 -13.01
N PRO A 274 -17.83 3.39 -11.75
CA PRO A 274 -19.16 3.35 -11.15
C PRO A 274 -19.84 4.70 -11.00
N TRP A 275 -19.09 5.79 -10.75
CA TRP A 275 -19.64 7.13 -10.53
C TRP A 275 -19.41 8.10 -11.69
N GLY A 276 -18.83 7.64 -12.81
CA GLY A 276 -18.57 8.47 -13.99
C GLY A 276 -17.57 9.61 -13.74
N TRP A 277 -16.61 9.44 -12.83
CA TRP A 277 -15.64 10.47 -12.50
C TRP A 277 -14.51 10.50 -13.54
N THR A 278 -14.45 11.60 -14.27
CA THR A 278 -13.45 11.83 -15.32
C THR A 278 -12.19 12.50 -14.77
N LEU A 279 -11.15 12.58 -15.61
CA LEU A 279 -9.95 13.39 -15.33
C LEU A 279 -10.30 14.81 -14.87
N SER A 280 -11.24 15.46 -15.57
CA SER A 280 -11.66 16.83 -15.28
C SER A 280 -12.33 16.92 -13.91
N PHE A 281 -13.19 15.95 -13.58
CA PHE A 281 -13.83 15.88 -12.26
C PHE A 281 -12.80 15.79 -11.14
N MET A 282 -11.82 14.89 -11.28
CA MET A 282 -10.77 14.70 -10.28
C MET A 282 -9.89 15.95 -10.11
N ALA A 283 -9.45 16.55 -11.21
CA ALA A 283 -8.59 17.73 -11.18
C ALA A 283 -9.27 18.95 -10.50
N ILE A 284 -10.56 19.17 -10.78
CA ILE A 284 -11.33 20.32 -10.27
C ILE A 284 -11.75 20.13 -8.82
N ASN A 285 -12.11 18.90 -8.40
CA ASN A 285 -12.65 18.66 -7.06
C ASN A 285 -11.57 18.21 -6.06
N PHE A 286 -10.57 17.44 -6.49
CA PHE A 286 -9.54 16.87 -5.60
C PHE A 286 -8.14 17.38 -5.88
N GLY A 287 -7.72 17.46 -7.15
CA GLY A 287 -6.31 17.61 -7.51
C GLY A 287 -5.61 18.87 -6.97
N TRP A 288 -6.22 20.04 -7.15
CA TRP A 288 -5.63 21.29 -6.64
C TRP A 288 -5.70 21.38 -5.10
N LYS A 289 -6.71 20.77 -4.47
CA LYS A 289 -6.85 20.68 -3.01
C LYS A 289 -5.77 19.78 -2.41
N ALA A 290 -5.49 18.65 -3.07
CA ALA A 290 -4.38 17.77 -2.70
C ALA A 290 -3.04 18.51 -2.79
N LEU A 291 -2.78 19.23 -3.89
CA LEU A 291 -1.59 20.08 -4.04
C LEU A 291 -1.47 21.10 -2.91
N LEU A 292 -2.55 21.83 -2.61
CA LEU A 292 -2.57 22.83 -1.56
C LEU A 292 -2.27 22.21 -0.19
N GLY A 293 -2.92 21.09 0.16
CA GLY A 293 -2.71 20.41 1.43
C GLY A 293 -1.30 19.82 1.58
N ILE A 294 -0.72 19.28 0.49
CA ILE A 294 0.69 18.83 0.44
C ILE A 294 1.62 20.00 0.73
N VAL A 295 1.46 21.13 0.04
CA VAL A 295 2.32 22.31 0.20
C VAL A 295 2.22 22.87 1.62
N ILE A 296 1.01 23.03 2.17
CA ILE A 296 0.81 23.51 3.53
C ILE A 296 1.48 22.57 4.55
N SER A 297 1.28 21.26 4.41
CA SER A 297 1.86 20.27 5.32
C SER A 297 3.39 20.27 5.28
N ASN A 298 3.97 20.31 4.08
CA ASN A 298 5.40 20.34 3.86
C ASN A 298 6.03 21.61 4.46
N ILE A 299 5.43 22.78 4.21
CA ILE A 299 5.92 24.05 4.75
C ILE A 299 5.82 24.07 6.28
N LEU A 300 4.71 23.61 6.85
CA LEU A 300 4.54 23.56 8.31
C LEU A 300 5.65 22.74 8.98
N TYR A 301 5.88 21.52 8.51
CA TYR A 301 6.91 20.65 9.08
C TYR A 301 8.31 21.19 8.84
N PHE A 302 8.57 21.74 7.65
CA PHE A 302 9.84 22.41 7.36
C PHE A 302 10.11 23.55 8.35
N MET A 303 9.11 24.37 8.67
CA MET A 303 9.23 25.45 9.66
C MET A 303 9.50 24.93 11.08
N ILE A 304 8.83 23.84 11.49
CA ILE A 304 9.03 23.21 12.81
C ILE A 304 10.47 22.71 12.96
N PHE A 305 11.02 22.08 11.93
CA PHE A 305 12.36 21.46 11.95
C PHE A 305 13.46 22.29 11.28
N LYS A 306 13.21 23.57 10.98
CA LYS A 306 14.16 24.43 10.24
C LYS A 306 15.56 24.48 10.84
N ASN A 307 15.65 24.46 12.17
CA ASN A 307 16.93 24.50 12.90
C ASN A 307 17.70 23.19 12.72
N GLU A 308 17.00 22.05 12.72
CA GLU A 308 17.59 20.74 12.48
C GLU A 308 18.06 20.61 11.03
N PHE A 309 17.28 21.08 10.06
CA PHE A 309 17.72 21.15 8.66
C PHE A 309 18.97 22.01 8.46
N ALA A 310 19.09 23.13 9.19
CA ALA A 310 20.30 23.94 9.17
C ALA A 310 21.52 23.18 9.72
N GLN A 311 21.34 22.40 10.79
CA GLN A 311 22.41 21.53 11.34
C GLN A 311 22.78 20.39 10.37
N LEU A 312 21.80 19.78 9.70
CA LEU A 312 22.07 18.77 8.67
C LEU A 312 22.82 19.36 7.47
N ALA A 313 22.52 20.62 7.12
CA ALA A 313 23.22 21.33 6.04
C ALA A 313 24.69 21.61 6.39
N THR A 314 25.00 21.98 7.64
CA THR A 314 26.40 22.16 8.07
C THR A 314 27.16 20.84 8.09
N LEU A 315 26.54 19.75 8.55
CA LEU A 315 27.13 18.40 8.49
C LEU A 315 27.41 17.97 7.04
N SER A 316 26.50 18.28 6.12
CA SER A 316 26.69 18.00 4.69
C SER A 316 27.82 18.84 4.07
N GLY A 317 28.06 20.06 4.56
CA GLY A 317 29.08 20.98 4.05
C GLY A 317 30.48 20.83 4.67
N SER A 318 30.58 20.34 5.91
CA SER A 318 31.81 20.36 6.72
C SER A 318 32.63 19.05 6.73
N GLY A 319 32.41 18.11 5.81
CA GLY A 319 33.27 16.90 5.78
C GLY A 319 32.77 15.68 5.01
N VAL A 320 31.57 15.70 4.43
CA VAL A 320 31.06 14.55 3.64
C VAL A 320 31.46 14.64 2.15
N THR A 321 32.12 15.73 1.73
CA THR A 321 32.60 15.92 0.35
C THR A 321 33.93 15.23 0.03
N ALA A 322 34.69 14.76 1.04
CA ALA A 322 36.04 14.25 0.83
C ALA A 322 36.18 12.71 0.87
N GLU A 323 35.28 11.95 1.50
CA GLU A 323 35.45 10.49 1.63
C GLU A 323 34.65 9.62 0.64
N LYS A 324 33.76 10.17 -0.20
CA LYS A 324 32.97 9.36 -1.16
C LYS A 324 32.72 9.96 -2.54
N ASN A 325 33.65 10.77 -3.06
CA ASN A 325 33.72 11.02 -4.50
C ASN A 325 34.66 10.04 -5.24
N VAL A 326 35.31 9.11 -4.51
CA VAL A 326 36.24 8.11 -5.06
C VAL A 326 35.61 6.72 -5.20
N GLU A 327 34.55 6.41 -4.44
CA GLU A 327 33.79 5.17 -4.62
C GLU A 327 32.53 5.45 -5.45
N GLN A 328 32.62 5.11 -6.74
CA GLN A 328 31.56 5.14 -7.76
C GLN A 328 31.27 6.53 -8.35
N ALA A 329 32.19 7.02 -9.19
CA ALA A 329 31.79 7.69 -10.43
C ALA A 329 31.06 6.65 -11.29
N GLU A 330 29.81 6.41 -10.91
CA GLU A 330 28.94 5.38 -11.41
C GLU A 330 28.64 5.70 -12.89
N ASP A 331 29.00 4.81 -13.83
CA ASP A 331 28.91 5.12 -15.26
C ASP A 331 27.55 5.70 -15.65
N PRO A 332 27.51 6.80 -16.43
CA PRO A 332 26.28 7.46 -16.80
C PRO A 332 25.42 6.51 -17.63
N VAL A 333 24.15 6.35 -17.23
CA VAL A 333 23.20 5.54 -17.99
C VAL A 333 22.93 6.22 -19.34
N PRO A 334 23.10 5.50 -20.47
CA PRO A 334 22.72 6.01 -21.79
C PRO A 334 21.25 6.43 -21.85
N ILE A 335 20.98 7.61 -22.42
CA ILE A 335 19.63 8.21 -22.46
C ILE A 335 18.60 7.28 -23.12
N TRP A 336 19.01 6.53 -24.15
CA TRP A 336 18.11 5.61 -24.84
C TRP A 336 17.64 4.46 -23.92
N ILE A 337 18.47 4.01 -22.98
CA ILE A 337 18.08 2.99 -21.99
C ILE A 337 17.01 3.56 -21.06
N THR A 338 17.23 4.79 -20.57
CA THR A 338 16.22 5.49 -19.76
C THR A 338 14.92 5.66 -20.52
N PHE A 339 14.97 6.02 -21.80
CA PHE A 339 13.78 6.13 -22.66
C PHE A 339 13.02 4.80 -22.78
N VAL A 340 13.72 3.68 -22.99
CA VAL A 340 13.10 2.35 -23.03
C VAL A 340 12.43 2.00 -21.69
N HIS A 341 13.01 2.34 -20.54
CA HIS A 341 12.35 2.14 -19.24
C HIS A 341 11.07 2.96 -19.12
N ILE A 342 11.09 4.23 -19.55
CA ILE A 342 9.90 5.09 -19.55
C ILE A 342 8.82 4.48 -20.45
N LEU A 343 9.19 3.94 -21.62
CA LEU A 343 8.24 3.26 -22.50
C LEU A 343 7.60 2.03 -21.84
N PHE A 344 8.38 1.17 -21.19
CA PHE A 344 7.82 0.01 -20.47
C PHE A 344 6.96 0.41 -19.27
N MET A 345 7.34 1.47 -18.55
CA MET A 345 6.53 2.04 -17.48
C MET A 345 5.20 2.59 -18.02
N GLY A 346 5.24 3.39 -19.09
CA GLY A 346 4.06 3.91 -19.76
C GLY A 346 3.17 2.79 -20.32
N TRP A 347 3.76 1.76 -20.94
CA TRP A 347 3.06 0.56 -21.40
C TRP A 347 2.30 -0.14 -20.28
N THR A 348 2.95 -0.29 -19.12
CA THR A 348 2.36 -0.92 -17.94
C THR A 348 1.15 -0.12 -17.45
N VAL A 349 1.28 1.21 -17.34
CA VAL A 349 0.18 2.11 -16.91
C VAL A 349 -0.98 2.09 -17.91
N LEU A 350 -0.70 2.18 -19.22
CA LEU A 350 -1.73 2.17 -20.27
C LEU A 350 -2.51 0.86 -20.30
N ASN A 351 -1.87 -0.26 -19.93
CA ASN A 351 -2.49 -1.58 -19.92
C ASN A 351 -2.83 -2.07 -18.51
N ALA A 352 -2.92 -1.18 -17.50
CA ALA A 352 -3.10 -1.55 -16.09
C ALA A 352 -4.32 -2.45 -15.83
N HIS A 353 -5.35 -2.38 -16.68
CA HIS A 353 -6.56 -3.20 -16.60
C HIS A 353 -6.44 -4.61 -17.18
N TYR A 354 -5.32 -4.92 -17.85
CA TYR A 354 -5.13 -6.18 -18.58
C TYR A 354 -3.85 -6.90 -18.10
N PRO A 355 -3.93 -7.70 -17.01
CA PRO A 355 -2.78 -8.41 -16.45
C PRO A 355 -1.91 -9.18 -17.44
N PRO A 356 -2.47 -9.97 -18.38
CA PRO A 356 -1.64 -10.70 -19.33
C PRO A 356 -0.76 -9.78 -20.20
N ILE A 357 -1.24 -8.59 -20.54
CA ILE A 357 -0.55 -7.65 -21.43
C ILE A 357 0.59 -6.95 -20.71
N PHE A 358 0.35 -6.41 -19.51
CA PHE A 358 1.42 -5.71 -18.79
C PHE A 358 2.44 -6.69 -18.19
N ILE A 359 2.03 -7.90 -17.78
CA ILE A 359 2.98 -8.95 -17.34
C ILE A 359 3.84 -9.39 -18.52
N GLY A 360 3.26 -9.60 -19.70
CA GLY A 360 4.02 -9.89 -20.92
C GLY A 360 5.05 -8.79 -21.21
N GLY A 361 4.63 -7.52 -21.16
CA GLY A 361 5.52 -6.37 -21.30
C GLY A 361 6.65 -6.35 -20.26
N PHE A 362 6.35 -6.69 -19.00
CA PHE A 362 7.35 -6.79 -17.94
C PHE A 362 8.37 -7.90 -18.18
N LEU A 363 7.95 -9.07 -18.68
CA LEU A 363 8.86 -10.16 -19.03
C LEU A 363 9.82 -9.74 -20.17
N PHE A 364 9.32 -9.02 -21.18
CA PHE A 364 10.17 -8.40 -22.21
C PHE A 364 11.15 -7.38 -21.61
N PHE A 365 10.68 -6.56 -20.67
CA PHE A 365 11.54 -5.62 -19.94
C PHE A 365 12.66 -6.34 -19.18
N LEU A 366 12.38 -7.44 -18.49
CA LEU A 366 13.42 -8.22 -17.80
C LEU A 366 14.45 -8.77 -18.80
N GLY A 367 14.02 -9.26 -19.96
CA GLY A 367 14.91 -9.65 -21.05
C GLY A 367 15.79 -8.48 -21.53
N PHE A 368 15.21 -7.30 -21.67
CA PHE A 368 15.93 -6.07 -22.01
C PHE A 368 16.95 -5.66 -20.93
N ALA A 369 16.57 -5.72 -19.65
CA ALA A 369 17.45 -5.41 -18.53
C ALA A 369 18.65 -6.36 -18.46
N LEU A 370 18.44 -7.65 -18.72
CA LEU A 370 19.50 -8.65 -18.85
C LEU A 370 20.44 -8.35 -20.04
N ALA A 371 19.87 -8.01 -21.20
CA ALA A 371 20.64 -7.68 -22.40
C ALA A 371 21.50 -6.42 -22.24
N THR A 372 21.10 -5.50 -21.37
CA THR A 372 21.78 -4.21 -21.15
C THR A 372 22.43 -4.10 -19.77
N LYS A 373 22.71 -5.24 -19.12
CA LYS A 373 23.31 -5.33 -17.77
C LYS A 373 24.58 -4.49 -17.57
N ALA A 374 25.34 -4.23 -18.64
CA ALA A 374 26.55 -3.40 -18.59
C ALA A 374 26.27 -1.95 -18.14
N HIS A 375 25.05 -1.47 -18.33
CA HIS A 375 24.65 -0.09 -18.01
C HIS A 375 23.57 -0.03 -16.92
N GLN A 376 23.23 -1.17 -16.30
CA GLN A 376 22.13 -1.28 -15.35
C GLN A 376 22.57 -2.01 -14.08
N SER A 377 21.98 -1.63 -12.94
CA SER A 377 22.04 -2.43 -11.73
C SER A 377 21.05 -3.59 -11.81
N HIS A 378 21.25 -4.63 -10.99
CA HIS A 378 20.28 -5.71 -10.88
C HIS A 378 18.89 -5.17 -10.50
N VAL A 379 17.85 -5.63 -11.17
CA VAL A 379 16.46 -5.30 -10.81
C VAL A 379 16.12 -6.06 -9.53
N SER A 380 15.85 -5.35 -8.44
CA SER A 380 15.48 -5.99 -7.17
C SER A 380 14.00 -6.38 -7.20
N LEU A 381 13.71 -7.68 -7.16
CA LEU A 381 12.34 -8.20 -7.15
C LEU A 381 11.82 -8.53 -5.73
N LYS A 382 12.71 -8.68 -4.74
CA LYS A 382 12.31 -9.09 -3.38
C LYS A 382 11.27 -8.15 -2.79
N SER A 383 11.55 -6.85 -2.75
CA SER A 383 10.64 -5.86 -2.17
C SER A 383 9.32 -5.75 -2.95
N PRO A 384 9.31 -5.60 -4.29
CA PRO A 384 8.07 -5.64 -5.07
C PRO A 384 7.21 -6.89 -4.85
N LEU A 385 7.83 -8.09 -4.81
CA LEU A 385 7.11 -9.35 -4.61
C LEU A 385 6.47 -9.45 -3.22
N LEU A 386 7.18 -9.04 -2.17
CA LEU A 386 6.63 -9.00 -0.81
C LEU A 386 5.44 -8.03 -0.73
N VAL A 387 5.55 -6.83 -1.30
CA VAL A 387 4.44 -5.87 -1.35
C VAL A 387 3.25 -6.40 -2.17
N GLY A 388 3.50 -7.08 -3.29
CA GLY A 388 2.45 -7.77 -4.05
C GLY A 388 1.76 -8.86 -3.23
N PHE A 389 2.51 -9.63 -2.44
CA PHE A 389 1.97 -10.67 -1.55
C PHE A 389 1.11 -10.07 -0.43
N PHE A 390 1.54 -8.97 0.16
CA PHE A 390 0.76 -8.18 1.12
C PHE A 390 -0.60 -7.80 0.55
N LEU A 391 -0.58 -7.17 -0.64
CA LEU A 391 -1.78 -6.69 -1.30
C LEU A 391 -2.71 -7.80 -1.75
N ALA A 392 -2.16 -8.88 -2.30
CA ALA A 392 -2.94 -10.05 -2.65
C ALA A 392 -3.67 -10.62 -1.42
N GLY A 393 -3.00 -10.69 -0.27
CA GLY A 393 -3.63 -11.05 1.00
C GLY A 393 -4.74 -10.05 1.38
N LEU A 394 -4.45 -8.76 1.30
CA LEU A 394 -5.37 -7.69 1.69
C LEU A 394 -6.67 -7.71 0.88
N VAL A 395 -6.60 -7.77 -0.46
CA VAL A 395 -7.79 -7.85 -1.31
C VAL A 395 -8.59 -9.14 -1.10
N THR A 396 -7.90 -10.24 -0.75
CA THR A 396 -8.52 -11.53 -0.43
C THR A 396 -9.31 -11.48 0.88
N HIS A 397 -8.86 -10.70 1.88
CA HIS A 397 -9.63 -10.51 3.12
C HIS A 397 -10.66 -9.38 3.00
N GLY A 398 -10.32 -8.30 2.27
CA GLY A 398 -11.09 -7.06 2.19
C GLY A 398 -12.47 -7.25 1.57
N GLY A 399 -12.58 -8.03 0.49
CA GLY A 399 -13.87 -8.33 -0.14
C GLY A 399 -14.89 -9.00 0.80
N MET A 400 -14.39 -9.76 1.79
CA MET A 400 -15.23 -10.42 2.79
C MET A 400 -15.75 -9.47 3.88
N GLN A 401 -15.22 -8.24 3.99
CA GLN A 401 -15.61 -7.27 5.03
C GLN A 401 -16.81 -6.40 4.62
N ALA A 402 -17.32 -6.55 3.39
CA ALA A 402 -18.42 -5.75 2.87
C ALA A 402 -19.68 -5.77 3.75
N TRP A 403 -19.95 -6.91 4.40
CA TRP A 403 -21.18 -7.14 5.15
C TRP A 403 -21.38 -6.16 6.33
N TRP A 404 -20.30 -5.66 6.94
CA TRP A 404 -20.39 -4.69 8.04
C TRP A 404 -19.95 -3.28 7.65
N ILE A 405 -19.00 -3.14 6.71
CA ILE A 405 -18.50 -1.83 6.28
C ILE A 405 -19.56 -1.05 5.52
N ALA A 406 -20.25 -1.68 4.57
CA ALA A 406 -21.25 -1.02 3.74
C ALA A 406 -22.39 -0.35 4.55
N PRO A 407 -23.07 -1.03 5.51
CA PRO A 407 -24.13 -0.39 6.28
C PRO A 407 -23.61 0.69 7.24
N VAL A 408 -22.37 0.56 7.73
CA VAL A 408 -21.75 1.62 8.54
C VAL A 408 -21.53 2.87 7.70
N LEU A 409 -20.91 2.76 6.53
CA LEU A 409 -20.68 3.90 5.64
C LEU A 409 -21.98 4.53 5.13
N GLY A 410 -22.98 3.72 4.80
CA GLY A 410 -24.29 4.21 4.32
C GLY A 410 -25.12 4.99 5.34
N SER A 411 -24.82 4.85 6.63
CA SER A 411 -25.61 5.45 7.72
C SER A 411 -25.16 6.85 8.13
N LEU A 412 -24.00 7.31 7.65
CA LEU A 412 -23.31 8.50 8.15
C LEU A 412 -23.55 9.72 7.25
N GLY A 413 -23.72 10.89 7.86
CA GLY A 413 -23.65 12.17 7.15
C GLY A 413 -22.21 12.52 6.73
N ASP A 414 -22.04 13.50 5.84
CA ASP A 414 -20.78 13.79 5.14
C ASP A 414 -19.53 13.92 6.03
N ILE A 415 -19.57 14.70 7.12
CA ILE A 415 -18.40 14.87 8.00
C ILE A 415 -18.08 13.57 8.77
N PRO A 416 -19.03 12.95 9.50
CA PRO A 416 -18.82 11.63 10.11
C PRO A 416 -18.36 10.58 9.10
N LEU A 417 -18.88 10.60 7.87
CA LEU A 417 -18.52 9.67 6.81
C LEU A 417 -17.08 9.82 6.37
N MET A 418 -16.61 11.07 6.17
CA MET A 418 -15.20 11.35 5.87
C MET A 418 -14.28 10.86 6.99
N LEU A 419 -14.59 11.18 8.26
CA LEU A 419 -13.77 10.77 9.39
C LEU A 419 -13.75 9.26 9.57
N THR A 420 -14.91 8.60 9.47
CA THR A 420 -15.01 7.14 9.54
C THR A 420 -14.28 6.48 8.38
N ALA A 421 -14.40 7.01 7.15
CA ALA A 421 -13.65 6.49 6.00
C ALA A 421 -12.13 6.62 6.20
N ALA A 422 -11.64 7.74 6.76
CA ALA A 422 -10.22 7.91 7.09
C ALA A 422 -9.74 6.91 8.15
N VAL A 423 -10.52 6.70 9.22
CA VAL A 423 -10.18 5.73 10.27
C VAL A 423 -10.23 4.30 9.74
N LEU A 424 -11.28 3.91 9.01
CA LEU A 424 -11.40 2.57 8.44
C LEU A 424 -10.28 2.29 7.43
N THR A 425 -9.91 3.29 6.64
CA THR A 425 -8.79 3.17 5.70
C THR A 425 -7.49 2.89 6.43
N ALA A 426 -7.26 3.50 7.59
CA ALA A 426 -6.07 3.22 8.41
C ALA A 426 -5.90 1.73 8.79
N PHE A 427 -6.94 0.89 8.63
CA PHE A 427 -6.92 -0.53 8.98
C PHE A 427 -7.28 -1.50 7.86
N ASN A 428 -7.72 -1.02 6.70
CA ASN A 428 -8.18 -1.90 5.62
C ASN A 428 -7.35 -1.69 4.37
N ASP A 429 -7.74 -0.76 3.52
CA ASP A 429 -6.98 -0.24 2.39
C ASP A 429 -7.84 0.89 1.80
N ASN A 430 -7.23 1.91 1.22
CA ASN A 430 -8.00 3.01 0.65
C ASN A 430 -8.88 2.56 -0.54
N ALA A 431 -8.41 1.61 -1.36
CA ALA A 431 -9.14 1.09 -2.51
C ALA A 431 -10.32 0.22 -2.05
N ALA A 432 -10.14 -0.57 -0.98
CA ALA A 432 -11.22 -1.36 -0.40
C ALA A 432 -12.36 -0.47 0.12
N ILE A 433 -12.06 0.60 0.86
CA ILE A 433 -13.10 1.50 1.41
C ILE A 433 -13.90 2.20 0.31
N THR A 434 -13.22 2.65 -0.75
CA THR A 434 -13.87 3.32 -1.88
C THR A 434 -14.67 2.34 -2.73
N PHE A 435 -14.15 1.15 -3.04
CA PHE A 435 -14.88 0.08 -3.72
C PHE A 435 -16.16 -0.29 -2.96
N LEU A 436 -16.07 -0.54 -1.65
CA LEU A 436 -17.22 -0.91 -0.83
C LEU A 436 -18.30 0.18 -0.80
N SER A 437 -17.88 1.44 -0.93
CA SER A 437 -18.81 2.57 -1.00
C SER A 437 -19.57 2.63 -2.33
N THR A 438 -19.03 2.07 -3.42
CA THR A 438 -19.77 1.92 -4.68
C THR A 438 -20.92 0.92 -4.59
N LEU A 439 -20.87 0.02 -3.61
CA LEU A 439 -21.92 -0.97 -3.35
C LEU A 439 -23.07 -0.41 -2.49
N VAL A 440 -22.91 0.78 -1.93
CA VAL A 440 -23.96 1.45 -1.15
C VAL A 440 -24.92 2.14 -2.12
N PRO A 441 -26.21 1.75 -2.14
CA PRO A 441 -27.17 2.33 -3.06
C PRO A 441 -27.46 3.80 -2.72
N GLU A 442 -27.75 4.61 -3.74
CA GLU A 442 -28.23 6.00 -3.62
C GLU A 442 -27.32 6.94 -2.81
N PHE A 443 -26.00 6.78 -2.97
CA PHE A 443 -25.03 7.68 -2.37
C PHE A 443 -25.13 9.10 -2.96
N SER A 444 -25.37 10.12 -2.12
CA SER A 444 -25.37 11.52 -2.56
C SER A 444 -23.97 11.91 -3.10
N ILE A 445 -23.90 12.90 -4.00
CA ILE A 445 -22.61 13.35 -4.54
C ILE A 445 -21.66 13.88 -3.43
N SER A 446 -22.22 14.49 -2.39
CA SER A 446 -21.45 14.95 -1.23
C SER A 446 -20.92 13.79 -0.39
N ALA A 447 -21.70 12.71 -0.22
CA ALA A 447 -21.27 11.49 0.45
C ALA A 447 -20.20 10.73 -0.35
N LYS A 448 -20.36 10.62 -1.68
CA LYS A 448 -19.34 10.07 -2.59
C LYS A 448 -18.02 10.81 -2.44
N TYR A 449 -18.07 12.16 -2.47
CA TYR A 449 -16.89 12.99 -2.25
C TYR A 449 -16.28 12.78 -0.86
N ALA A 450 -17.10 12.80 0.19
CA ALA A 450 -16.66 12.69 1.59
C ALA A 450 -15.96 11.35 1.87
N VAL A 451 -16.48 10.24 1.36
CA VAL A 451 -15.81 8.93 1.47
C VAL A 451 -14.46 8.95 0.80
N VAL A 452 -14.38 9.44 -0.44
CA VAL A 452 -13.10 9.42 -1.17
C VAL A 452 -12.09 10.34 -0.50
N ALA A 453 -12.50 11.53 -0.07
CA ALA A 453 -11.67 12.43 0.71
C ALA A 453 -11.16 11.77 2.00
N GLY A 454 -12.03 11.05 2.72
CA GLY A 454 -11.66 10.27 3.90
C GLY A 454 -10.66 9.17 3.57
N ALA A 455 -10.94 8.37 2.55
CA ALA A 455 -10.08 7.27 2.14
C ALA A 455 -8.68 7.73 1.72
N VAL A 456 -8.58 8.76 0.87
CA VAL A 456 -7.26 9.24 0.40
C VAL A 456 -6.46 9.93 1.50
N THR A 457 -7.12 10.62 2.45
CA THR A 457 -6.41 11.26 3.58
C THR A 457 -6.00 10.25 4.65
N GLY A 458 -6.85 9.27 4.94
CA GLY A 458 -6.55 8.19 5.89
C GLY A 458 -5.46 7.23 5.40
N GLY A 459 -5.25 7.15 4.09
CA GLY A 459 -4.28 6.23 3.46
C GLY A 459 -2.83 6.43 3.87
N GLY A 460 -2.46 7.51 4.55
CA GLY A 460 -1.12 7.71 5.10
C GLY A 460 -0.94 7.38 6.59
N LEU A 461 -2.01 7.06 7.32
CA LEU A 461 -1.98 6.94 8.78
C LEU A 461 -1.24 5.68 9.28
N THR A 462 -1.23 4.61 8.49
CA THR A 462 -0.58 3.36 8.84
C THR A 462 0.06 2.72 7.61
N VAL A 463 0.87 1.70 7.84
CA VAL A 463 1.55 0.91 6.80
C VAL A 463 0.56 0.14 5.93
N ILE A 464 -0.59 -0.23 6.50
CA ILE A 464 -1.61 -1.05 5.82
C ILE A 464 -2.63 -0.22 5.07
N ALA A 465 -2.68 1.09 5.33
CA ALA A 465 -3.74 1.96 4.84
C ALA A 465 -3.71 2.23 3.33
N ASN A 466 -2.57 1.97 2.69
CA ASN A 466 -2.40 2.17 1.27
C ASN A 466 -1.29 1.24 0.73
N ALA A 467 -1.53 0.66 -0.44
CA ALA A 467 -0.64 -0.26 -1.15
C ALA A 467 0.85 0.15 -1.27
N PRO A 468 1.21 1.42 -1.48
CA PRO A 468 2.60 1.86 -1.54
C PRO A 468 3.30 1.91 -0.18
N ASN A 469 2.57 2.08 0.94
CA ASN A 469 3.18 2.33 2.24
C ASN A 469 4.15 1.23 2.70
N PRO A 470 3.85 -0.08 2.51
CA PRO A 470 4.82 -1.13 2.79
C PRO A 470 6.10 -0.99 1.96
N ALA A 471 6.02 -0.55 0.70
CA ALA A 471 7.20 -0.29 -0.12
C ALA A 471 8.08 0.82 0.46
N GLY A 472 7.45 1.96 0.81
CA GLY A 472 8.15 3.09 1.42
C GLY A 472 8.80 2.71 2.76
N GLN A 473 8.07 1.95 3.59
CA GLN A 473 8.61 1.39 4.83
C GLN A 473 9.78 0.45 4.56
N SER A 474 9.66 -0.50 3.63
CA SER A 474 10.68 -1.49 3.33
C SER A 474 12.01 -0.81 2.95
N ILE A 475 11.94 0.22 2.09
CA ILE A 475 13.10 1.01 1.64
C ILE A 475 13.74 1.80 2.78
N LEU A 476 12.92 2.38 3.67
CA LEU A 476 13.38 3.29 4.73
C LEU A 476 13.67 2.59 6.06
N SER A 477 13.22 1.36 6.25
CA SER A 477 13.26 0.59 7.52
C SER A 477 14.64 0.57 8.17
N LYS A 478 15.69 0.41 7.37
CA LYS A 478 17.11 0.40 7.79
C LYS A 478 17.59 1.66 8.51
N PHE A 479 16.86 2.78 8.38
CA PHE A 479 17.18 4.03 9.07
C PHE A 479 16.46 4.17 10.43
N PHE A 480 15.64 3.18 10.81
CA PHE A 480 14.91 3.16 12.07
C PHE A 480 15.39 2.00 12.95
N PRO A 481 15.97 2.27 14.14
CA PRO A 481 16.37 1.21 15.07
C PRO A 481 15.17 0.34 15.46
N GLY A 482 15.25 -0.97 15.19
CA GLY A 482 14.16 -1.92 15.46
C GLY A 482 12.96 -1.80 14.50
N GLY A 483 13.14 -1.16 13.35
CA GLY A 483 12.10 -0.96 12.34
C GLY A 483 11.19 0.25 12.58
N VAL A 484 10.21 0.44 11.70
CA VAL A 484 9.27 1.56 11.76
C VAL A 484 8.20 1.26 12.82
N SER A 485 8.17 2.06 13.89
CA SER A 485 7.16 1.97 14.94
C SER A 485 5.79 2.48 14.43
N PRO A 486 4.73 1.66 14.48
CA PRO A 486 3.41 2.08 14.00
C PRO A 486 2.84 3.29 14.73
N ALA A 487 3.03 3.38 16.05
CA ALA A 487 2.53 4.51 16.85
C ALA A 487 3.24 5.82 16.49
N LYS A 488 4.56 5.78 16.25
CA LYS A 488 5.33 6.97 15.86
C LYS A 488 5.02 7.39 14.42
N LEU A 489 4.79 6.43 13.53
CA LEU A 489 4.31 6.68 12.17
C LEU A 489 2.95 7.41 12.20
N LEU A 490 2.00 6.89 12.97
CA LEU A 490 0.68 7.50 13.14
C LEU A 490 0.80 8.96 13.61
N LEU A 491 1.62 9.22 14.64
CA LEU A 491 1.87 10.59 15.13
C LEU A 491 2.50 11.49 14.06
N GLY A 492 3.41 10.96 13.23
CA GLY A 492 4.02 11.67 12.13
C GLY A 492 3.04 12.02 11.00
N ALA A 493 2.05 11.15 10.76
CA ALA A 493 1.04 11.29 9.72
C ALA A 493 -0.22 12.08 10.16
N LEU A 494 -0.45 12.23 11.46
CA LEU A 494 -1.71 12.78 11.98
C LEU A 494 -1.96 14.24 11.55
N ILE A 495 -0.96 15.12 11.70
CA ILE A 495 -1.08 16.53 11.33
C ILE A 495 -1.34 16.72 9.82
N PRO A 496 -0.56 16.13 8.90
CA PRO A 496 -0.84 16.26 7.47
C PRO A 496 -2.21 15.68 7.09
N THR A 497 -2.63 14.58 7.74
CA THR A 497 -3.98 14.01 7.55
C THR A 497 -5.08 15.01 7.92
N ILE A 498 -4.95 15.68 9.07
CA ILE A 498 -5.89 16.71 9.52
C ILE A 498 -5.91 17.89 8.54
N ILE A 499 -4.73 18.38 8.12
CA ILE A 499 -4.63 19.49 7.17
C ILE A 499 -5.35 19.15 5.86
N LEU A 500 -5.05 17.99 5.27
CA LEU A 500 -5.69 17.57 4.02
C LEU A 500 -7.19 17.33 4.19
N GLY A 501 -7.61 16.73 5.31
CA GLY A 501 -9.03 16.57 5.61
C GLY A 501 -9.77 17.90 5.70
N LEU A 502 -9.17 18.89 6.36
CA LEU A 502 -9.70 20.26 6.41
C LEU A 502 -9.71 20.92 5.03
N VAL A 503 -8.65 20.78 4.23
CA VAL A 503 -8.61 21.36 2.87
C VAL A 503 -9.68 20.73 1.97
N PHE A 504 -9.91 19.42 2.07
CA PHE A 504 -10.96 18.76 1.30
C PHE A 504 -12.37 19.17 1.73
N MET A 505 -12.63 19.30 3.03
CA MET A 505 -13.99 19.50 3.57
C MET A 505 -14.38 20.95 3.83
N ALA A 506 -13.44 21.82 4.22
CA ALA A 506 -13.73 23.20 4.61
C ALA A 506 -13.72 24.19 3.43
N VAL A 507 -13.05 23.83 2.33
CA VAL A 507 -13.03 24.65 1.12
C VAL A 507 -14.35 24.46 0.37
N PRO A 508 -15.21 25.50 0.25
CA PRO A 508 -16.51 25.41 -0.40
C PRO A 508 -16.38 24.89 -1.84
N GLN A 509 -17.35 24.09 -2.27
CA GLN A 509 -17.35 23.51 -3.61
C GLN A 509 -18.78 23.18 -4.04
N GLU A 510 -19.06 23.44 -5.32
CA GLU A 510 -20.23 22.91 -6.02
C GLU A 510 -19.79 21.62 -6.71
N VAL A 511 -19.97 20.48 -6.03
CA VAL A 511 -19.70 19.17 -6.64
C VAL A 511 -20.93 18.78 -7.45
N HIS A 512 -20.82 18.82 -8.78
CA HIS A 512 -21.87 18.37 -9.67
C HIS A 512 -21.74 16.87 -9.95
N ASP A 513 -22.86 16.15 -9.88
CA ASP A 513 -22.88 14.72 -10.21
C ASP A 513 -22.81 14.54 -11.74
N PRO A 514 -21.74 13.95 -12.28
CA PRO A 514 -21.60 13.75 -13.73
C PRO A 514 -22.74 12.93 -14.32
N GLN A 515 -23.26 11.96 -13.55
CA GLN A 515 -24.32 11.05 -14.00
C GLN A 515 -25.69 11.73 -14.08
N LYS A 516 -25.91 12.82 -13.33
CA LYS A 516 -27.15 13.61 -13.42
C LYS A 516 -27.11 14.62 -14.57
N LEU A 517 -25.93 15.07 -14.98
CA LEU A 517 -25.76 15.99 -16.11
C LEU A 517 -26.08 15.30 -17.44
N GLU A 518 -25.64 14.05 -17.63
CA GLU A 518 -25.93 13.27 -18.85
C GLU A 518 -27.43 13.00 -19.06
N ASN A 519 -28.16 12.70 -17.97
CA ASN A 519 -29.60 12.47 -18.03
C ASN A 519 -30.38 13.75 -18.41
N ASN A 520 -29.91 14.93 -18.00
CA ASN A 520 -30.57 16.19 -18.37
C ASN A 520 -30.28 16.61 -19.82
N THR A 521 -29.11 16.29 -20.39
CA THR A 521 -28.84 16.54 -21.82
C THR A 521 -29.57 15.57 -22.74
N ALA A 522 -29.79 14.32 -22.32
CA ALA A 522 -30.56 13.34 -23.10
C ALA A 522 -32.06 13.72 -23.20
N VAL A 523 -32.64 14.25 -22.12
CA VAL A 523 -34.07 14.63 -22.04
C VAL A 523 -34.38 15.92 -22.82
N VAL A 524 -33.38 16.73 -23.15
CA VAL A 524 -33.56 17.96 -23.97
C VAL A 524 -33.35 17.67 -25.48
N SER A 525 -32.91 16.47 -25.83
CA SER A 525 -32.70 16.03 -27.22
C SER A 525 -33.78 15.10 -27.78
N GLU A 526 -34.86 14.84 -27.03
CA GLU A 526 -36.14 14.31 -27.53
C GLU A 526 -37.18 15.43 -27.61
#